data_AF-A0A8H3NFW8-F1
#
_entry.id   AF-A0A8H3NFW8-F1
#
_cell.length_a   1.000
_cell.length_b   1.000
_cell.length_c   1.000
_cell.angle_alpha   90.00
_cell.angle_beta   90.00
_cell.angle_gamma   90.00
#
_symmetry.space_group_name_H-M   'P 1'
#
loop_
_entity.id
_entity.type
_entity.pdbx_description
1 polymer ?
#
loop_
_entity_poly.entity_id
_entity_poly.type
_entity_poly.pdbx_seq_one_letter_code
_entity_poly.pdbx_strand_id
1 'polypeptide(L)'
;MESFDQIVAQLLTPSDSNRRPLQGPITLGAVKKDDTFEYVKSFGGANNENIEQPSGDPIYGIASCTKLITTIAVLQCVEKGLLALDGDISEVLHEWENPKILVKFDKGGEPVLEDSRGVITLR
;
A
#
# COMPACT_ATOMS: atom_id res chain seq x y z
N MET A 1 -21.51 18.45 14.69
CA MET A 1 -20.52 17.69 13.92
C MET A 1 -20.66 16.25 14.37
N GLU A 2 -20.81 15.29 13.44
CA GLU A 2 -20.81 13.88 13.83
C GLU A 2 -19.44 13.50 14.40
N SER A 3 -19.46 12.69 15.45
CA SER A 3 -18.23 12.13 16.02
C SER A 3 -17.63 11.09 15.07
N PHE A 4 -16.33 10.88 15.21
CA PHE A 4 -15.59 9.91 14.42
C PHE A 4 -16.18 8.48 14.55
N ASP A 5 -16.59 8.10 15.76
CA ASP A 5 -17.25 6.81 16.02
C ASP A 5 -18.58 6.67 15.29
N GLN A 6 -19.37 7.74 15.20
CA GLN A 6 -20.63 7.75 14.46
C GLN A 6 -20.40 7.57 12.95
N ILE A 7 -19.35 8.19 12.40
CA ILE A 7 -18.97 8.03 11.00
C ILE A 7 -18.57 6.57 10.73
N VAL A 8 -17.72 5.97 11.56
CA VAL A 8 -17.29 4.58 11.37
C VAL A 8 -18.48 3.62 11.54
N ALA A 9 -19.38 3.86 12.49
CA ALA A 9 -20.59 3.06 12.67
C ALA A 9 -21.48 3.06 11.41
N GLN A 10 -21.67 4.23 10.76
CA GLN A 10 -22.43 4.33 9.51
C GLN A 10 -21.80 3.51 8.36
N LEU A 11 -20.48 3.36 8.34
CA LEU A 11 -19.78 2.55 7.32
C LEU A 11 -19.92 1.04 7.56
N LEU A 12 -20.17 0.64 8.80
CA LEU A 12 -20.35 -0.76 9.20
C LEU A 12 -21.81 -1.21 9.12
N THR A 13 -22.76 -0.30 9.26
CA THR A 13 -24.20 -0.61 9.17
C THR A 13 -24.70 -0.52 7.72
N PRO A 14 -25.53 -1.45 7.25
CA PRO A 14 -26.24 -1.30 5.98
C PRO A 14 -27.18 -0.09 6.06
N SER A 15 -26.99 0.91 5.19
CA SER A 15 -27.83 2.11 5.17
C SER A 15 -28.80 2.18 3.98
N ASP A 16 -28.53 1.44 2.88
CA ASP A 16 -29.36 1.39 1.68
C ASP A 16 -28.96 0.22 0.75
N SER A 17 -29.85 -0.19 -0.18
CA SER A 17 -29.63 -1.35 -1.07
C SER A 17 -28.41 -1.25 -1.99
N ASN A 18 -27.88 -0.03 -2.21
CA ASN A 18 -26.74 0.24 -3.09
C ASN A 18 -25.38 0.31 -2.37
N ARG A 19 -25.33 0.26 -1.03
CA ARG A 19 -24.07 0.40 -0.28
C ARG A 19 -23.74 -0.89 0.46
N ARG A 20 -22.64 -1.55 0.07
CA ARG A 20 -22.11 -2.68 0.85
C ARG A 20 -21.39 -2.12 2.09
N PRO A 21 -21.75 -2.56 3.31
CA PRO A 21 -21.02 -2.16 4.51
C PRO A 21 -19.59 -2.71 4.45
N LEU A 22 -18.67 -2.04 5.13
CA LEU A 22 -17.32 -2.56 5.32
C LEU A 22 -17.39 -3.90 6.08
N GLN A 23 -16.67 -4.90 5.57
CA GLN A 23 -16.63 -6.24 6.17
C GLN A 23 -15.27 -6.48 6.82
N GLY A 24 -15.29 -7.11 7.99
CA GLY A 24 -14.09 -7.43 8.76
C GLY A 24 -13.69 -6.36 9.78
N PRO A 25 -12.69 -6.65 10.63
CA PRO A 25 -12.19 -5.71 11.61
C PRO A 25 -11.45 -4.55 10.93
N ILE A 26 -11.71 -3.33 11.38
CA ILE A 26 -11.05 -2.11 10.95
C ILE A 26 -10.33 -1.56 12.17
N THR A 27 -9.01 -1.40 12.09
CA THR A 27 -8.24 -0.73 13.15
C THR A 27 -7.69 0.58 12.65
N LEU A 28 -7.81 1.60 13.48
CA LEU A 28 -7.28 2.92 13.25
C LEU A 28 -6.27 3.22 14.34
N GLY A 29 -5.06 3.56 13.91
CA GLY A 29 -3.94 3.89 14.77
C GLY A 29 -3.39 5.27 14.43
N ALA A 30 -3.12 6.08 15.43
CA ALA A 30 -2.43 7.36 15.29
C ALA A 30 -1.56 7.59 16.53
N VAL A 31 -0.30 7.97 16.29
CA VAL A 31 0.66 8.28 17.35
C VAL A 31 1.37 9.58 17.03
N LYS A 32 1.75 10.32 18.06
CA LYS A 32 2.62 11.50 17.94
C LYS A 32 4.03 11.11 18.34
N LYS A 33 5.04 11.67 17.65
CA LYS A 33 6.46 11.32 17.83
C LYS A 33 6.99 11.47 19.26
N ASP A 34 6.40 12.36 20.06
CA ASP A 34 6.79 12.61 21.45
C ASP A 34 5.95 11.81 22.46
N ASP A 35 5.18 10.82 22.00
CA ASP A 35 4.35 9.91 22.79
C ASP A 35 3.27 10.59 23.64
N THR A 36 3.03 11.90 23.46
CA THR A 36 1.97 12.61 24.21
C THR A 36 0.57 12.28 23.70
N PHE A 37 0.46 11.53 22.61
CA PHE A 37 -0.80 11.13 22.00
C PHE A 37 -0.64 9.76 21.36
N GLU A 38 -1.50 8.84 21.79
CA GLU A 38 -1.71 7.54 21.19
C GLU A 38 -3.21 7.30 21.08
N TYR A 39 -3.64 6.89 19.90
CA TYR A 39 -5.00 6.46 19.63
C TYR A 39 -4.94 5.17 18.83
N VAL A 40 -5.48 4.10 19.39
CA VAL A 40 -5.69 2.84 18.70
C VAL A 40 -7.10 2.38 18.99
N LYS A 41 -7.91 2.18 17.94
CA LYS A 41 -9.28 1.69 18.09
C LYS A 41 -9.68 0.78 16.95
N SER A 42 -10.27 -0.35 17.31
CA SER A 42 -10.81 -1.33 16.38
C SER A 42 -12.34 -1.24 16.32
N PHE A 43 -12.88 -1.42 15.12
CA PHE A 43 -14.31 -1.36 14.81
C PHE A 43 -14.68 -2.54 13.92
N GLY A 44 -15.92 -3.02 14.01
CA GLY A 44 -16.38 -4.17 13.24
C GLY A 44 -15.83 -5.50 13.79
N GLY A 45 -16.70 -6.51 13.89
CA GLY A 45 -16.32 -7.80 14.48
C GLY A 45 -17.44 -8.61 15.16
N ALA A 46 -18.73 -8.33 14.92
CA ALA A 46 -19.80 -9.00 15.68
C ALA A 46 -21.04 -9.43 14.87
N ASN A 47 -20.93 -9.67 13.56
CA ASN A 47 -22.07 -10.19 12.77
C ASN A 47 -21.98 -11.69 12.46
N ASN A 48 -20.94 -12.38 12.91
CA ASN A 48 -20.95 -13.84 13.05
C ASN A 48 -20.80 -14.12 14.55
N GLU A 49 -21.76 -14.82 15.14
CA GLU A 49 -21.79 -15.21 16.57
C GLU A 49 -20.59 -16.07 17.03
N ASN A 50 -19.54 -16.19 16.21
CA ASN A 50 -18.35 -17.01 16.42
C ASN A 50 -17.02 -16.29 16.13
N ILE A 51 -17.01 -14.96 16.01
CA ILE A 51 -15.75 -14.20 15.94
C ILE A 51 -15.70 -13.30 17.16
N GLU A 52 -14.96 -13.72 18.17
CA GLU A 52 -14.57 -12.84 19.27
C GLU A 52 -13.99 -11.55 18.66
N GLN A 53 -14.29 -10.39 19.26
CA GLN A 53 -13.52 -9.18 18.97
C GLN A 53 -12.05 -9.58 18.96
N PRO A 54 -11.24 -9.22 17.94
CA PRO A 54 -9.85 -9.67 17.87
C PRO A 54 -9.15 -9.25 19.16
N SER A 55 -9.03 -10.19 20.09
CA SER A 55 -8.35 -10.02 21.35
C SER A 55 -6.87 -10.19 21.03
N GLY A 56 -6.09 -9.11 21.17
CA GLY A 56 -4.65 -9.10 20.85
C GLY A 56 -4.30 -8.28 19.60
N ASP A 57 -3.34 -8.78 18.81
CA ASP A 57 -2.73 -8.14 17.63
C ASP A 57 -3.28 -8.74 16.32
N PRO A 58 -4.39 -8.22 15.76
CA PRO A 58 -4.95 -8.73 14.51
C PRO A 58 -3.99 -8.59 13.33
N ILE A 59 -3.92 -9.65 12.51
CA ILE A 59 -3.12 -9.65 11.27
C ILE A 59 -3.95 -9.05 10.14
N TYR A 60 -3.43 -7.99 9.51
CA TYR A 60 -4.05 -7.33 8.37
C TYR A 60 -3.33 -7.63 7.07
N GLY A 61 -4.09 -7.86 5.99
CA GLY A 61 -3.58 -7.73 4.64
C GLY A 61 -3.39 -6.25 4.31
N ILE A 62 -2.14 -5.79 4.23
CA ILE A 62 -1.84 -4.35 4.04
C ILE A 62 -1.71 -3.93 2.57
N ALA A 63 -1.74 -4.88 1.63
CA ALA A 63 -1.69 -4.67 0.19
C ALA A 63 -0.62 -3.64 -0.24
N SER A 64 -1.01 -2.56 -0.91
CA SER A 64 -0.06 -1.55 -1.39
C SER A 64 0.66 -0.77 -0.29
N CYS A 65 0.24 -0.83 0.98
CA CYS A 65 1.00 -0.23 2.08
C CYS A 65 2.38 -0.87 2.25
N THR A 66 2.59 -2.10 1.74
CA THR A 66 3.90 -2.75 1.67
C THR A 66 4.93 -1.89 0.93
N LYS A 67 4.52 -1.03 -0.02
CA LYS A 67 5.43 -0.13 -0.75
C LYS A 67 6.25 0.77 0.18
N LEU A 68 5.66 1.23 1.29
CA LEU A 68 6.39 2.04 2.28
C LEU A 68 7.51 1.21 2.94
N ILE A 69 7.19 -0.01 3.36
CA ILE A 69 8.15 -0.92 3.99
C ILE A 69 9.27 -1.29 3.00
N THR A 70 8.93 -1.60 1.75
CA THR A 70 9.90 -1.85 0.68
C THR A 70 10.79 -0.63 0.44
N THR A 71 10.22 0.58 0.42
CA THR A 71 10.99 1.82 0.26
C THR A 71 12.02 1.98 1.39
N ILE A 72 11.62 1.73 2.64
CA ILE A 72 12.55 1.79 3.79
C ILE A 72 13.68 0.75 3.62
N ALA A 73 13.36 -0.49 3.25
CA ALA A 73 14.38 -1.52 3.05
C ALA A 73 15.38 -1.16 1.94
N VAL A 74 14.90 -0.60 0.82
CA VAL A 74 15.76 -0.13 -0.28
C VAL A 74 16.63 1.04 0.16
N LEU A 75 16.08 2.01 0.89
CA LEU A 75 16.84 3.15 1.41
C LEU A 75 17.92 2.72 2.41
N GLN A 76 17.67 1.68 3.22
CA GLN A 76 18.70 1.08 4.07
C GLN A 76 19.85 0.45 3.27
N CYS A 77 19.58 -0.10 2.08
CA CYS A 77 20.65 -0.55 1.17
C CYS A 77 21.44 0.63 0.60
N VAL A 78 20.80 1.76 0.33
CA VAL A 78 21.47 3.00 -0.07
C VAL A 78 22.38 3.53 1.04
N GLU A 79 21.90 3.58 2.28
CA GLU A 79 22.70 4.01 3.44
C GLU A 79 23.96 3.14 3.65
N LYS A 80 23.89 1.86 3.29
CA LYS A 80 25.01 0.91 3.34
C LYS A 80 25.94 1.00 2.14
N GLY A 81 25.66 1.85 1.15
CA GLY A 81 26.41 1.94 -0.10
C GLY A 81 26.27 0.72 -1.01
N LEU A 82 25.25 -0.12 -0.80
CA LEU A 82 24.96 -1.29 -1.64
C LEU A 82 24.18 -0.91 -2.89
N LEU A 83 23.44 0.20 -2.84
CA LEU A 83 22.68 0.78 -3.94
C LEU A 83 22.90 2.30 -3.96
N ALA A 84 22.59 2.95 -5.08
CA ALA A 84 22.56 4.40 -5.19
C ALA A 84 21.21 4.87 -5.74
N LEU A 85 20.70 5.99 -5.23
CA LEU A 85 19.39 6.52 -5.65
C LEU A 85 19.34 6.82 -7.15
N ASP A 86 20.44 7.38 -7.67
CA ASP A 86 20.56 7.86 -9.04
C ASP A 86 21.58 6.99 -9.85
N GLY A 87 21.92 5.80 -9.33
CA GLY A 87 22.76 4.82 -10.02
C GLY A 87 21.98 3.97 -11.02
N ASP A 88 22.69 3.36 -11.97
CA ASP A 88 22.09 2.43 -12.94
C ASP A 88 21.63 1.14 -12.25
N ILE A 89 20.31 0.89 -12.26
CA ILE A 89 19.74 -0.30 -11.61
C ILE A 89 20.14 -1.60 -12.31
N SER A 90 20.53 -1.55 -13.59
CA SER A 90 20.90 -2.74 -14.36
C SER A 90 22.17 -3.41 -13.87
N GLU A 91 22.99 -2.72 -13.06
CA GLU A 91 24.13 -3.31 -12.34
C GLU A 91 23.70 -4.40 -11.33
N VAL A 92 22.44 -4.36 -10.88
CA VAL A 92 21.86 -5.31 -9.92
C VAL A 92 20.74 -6.13 -10.54
N LEU A 93 19.87 -5.50 -11.33
CA LEU A 93 18.73 -6.12 -12.01
C LEU A 93 18.96 -6.11 -13.52
N HIS A 94 19.75 -7.07 -14.00
CA HIS A 94 20.20 -7.13 -15.39
C HIS A 94 19.06 -7.17 -16.43
N GLU A 95 17.85 -7.59 -16.05
CA GLU A 95 16.67 -7.53 -16.93
C GLU A 95 16.27 -6.11 -17.35
N TRP A 96 16.76 -5.09 -16.64
CA TRP A 96 16.56 -3.67 -16.96
C TRP A 96 17.71 -3.08 -17.79
N GLU A 97 18.59 -3.91 -18.34
CA GLU A 97 19.53 -3.46 -19.36
C GLU A 97 18.76 -3.13 -20.65
N ASN A 98 18.84 -1.88 -21.11
CA ASN A 98 18.21 -1.40 -22.36
C ASN A 98 16.71 -1.78 -22.52
N PRO A 99 15.82 -1.41 -21.58
CA PRO A 99 14.42 -1.80 -21.63
C PRO A 99 13.72 -1.17 -22.85
N LYS A 100 12.76 -1.91 -23.40
CA LYS A 100 11.90 -1.46 -24.49
C LYS A 100 10.69 -0.72 -23.92
N ILE A 101 10.38 0.44 -24.50
CA ILE A 101 9.24 1.28 -24.13
C ILE A 101 8.10 1.03 -25.11
N LEU A 102 6.94 0.63 -24.59
CA LEU A 102 5.72 0.56 -25.38
C LEU A 102 5.23 1.98 -25.69
N VAL A 103 5.25 2.36 -26.96
CA VAL A 103 4.86 3.73 -27.39
C VAL A 103 3.44 3.79 -27.93
N LYS A 104 2.96 2.74 -28.60
CA LYS A 104 1.60 2.62 -29.14
C LYS A 104 1.32 1.20 -29.62
N PHE A 105 0.08 0.98 -30.05
CA PHE A 105 -0.29 -0.14 -30.91
C PHE A 105 -0.51 0.37 -32.33
N ASP A 106 -0.13 -0.41 -33.34
CA ASP A 106 -0.37 -0.07 -34.74
C ASP A 106 -1.82 -0.37 -35.17
N LYS A 107 -2.13 -0.19 -36.47
CA LYS A 107 -3.48 -0.45 -37.00
C LYS A 107 -3.87 -1.94 -36.98
N GLY A 108 -2.89 -2.84 -36.92
CA GLY A 108 -3.09 -4.28 -36.77
C GLY A 108 -3.27 -4.71 -35.32
N GLY A 109 -3.05 -3.80 -34.35
CA GLY A 109 -3.08 -4.11 -32.93
C GLY A 109 -1.74 -4.63 -32.39
N GLU A 110 -0.67 -4.57 -33.18
CA GLU A 110 0.67 -5.01 -32.75
C GLU A 110 1.36 -3.90 -31.94
N PRO A 111 2.10 -4.26 -30.86
CA PRO A 111 2.81 -3.28 -30.05
C PRO A 111 4.01 -2.70 -30.80
N VAL A 112 4.11 -1.38 -30.84
CA VAL A 112 5.27 -0.65 -31.33
C VAL A 112 6.14 -0.28 -30.12
N LEU A 113 7.39 -0.74 -30.13
CA LEU A 113 8.35 -0.54 -29.05
C LEU A 113 9.52 0.35 -29.51
N GLU A 114 10.02 1.19 -28.61
CA GLU A 114 11.25 1.99 -28.80
C GLU A 114 12.29 1.66 -27.74
N ASP A 115 13.56 1.94 -28.01
CA ASP A 115 14.62 1.86 -27.01
C ASP A 115 14.49 2.97 -25.97
N SER A 116 14.75 2.64 -24.70
CA SER A 116 14.91 3.63 -23.65
C SER A 116 16.12 4.55 -23.92
N ARG A 117 16.01 5.82 -23.52
CA ARG A 117 17.03 6.86 -23.78
C ARG A 117 17.95 7.11 -22.59
N GLY A 118 17.88 6.27 -21.56
CA GLY A 118 18.63 6.38 -20.32
C GLY A 118 18.42 5.15 -19.44
N VAL A 119 19.19 5.08 -18.38
CA VAL A 119 19.12 3.98 -17.40
C VAL A 119 17.93 4.19 -16.46
N ILE A 120 17.39 3.10 -15.94
CA ILE A 120 16.43 3.16 -14.83
C ILE A 120 17.22 3.28 -13.53
N THR A 121 16.76 4.15 -12.65
CA THR A 121 17.36 4.40 -11.33
C THR A 121 16.40 3.94 -10.23
N LEU A 122 16.85 3.94 -8.97
CA LEU A 122 15.95 3.66 -7.84
C LEU A 122 14.91 4.77 -7.60
N ARG A 123 15.23 6.02 -7.95
CA ARG A 123 14.35 7.19 -7.80
C ARG A 123 13.33 7.31 -8.92
#